data_AF-A0A1C5RVT8-F1
#
_entry.id   AF-A0A1C5RVT8-F1
#
_cell.length_a   1.000
_cell.length_b   1.000
_cell.length_c   1.000
_cell.angle_alpha   90.00
_cell.angle_beta   90.00
_cell.angle_gamma   90.00
#
_symmetry.space_group_name_H-M   'P 1'
#
loop_
_entity.id
_entity.type
_entity.pdbx_description
1 polymer ?
#
loop_
_entity_poly.entity_id
_entity_poly.type
_entity_poly.pdbx_seq_one_letter_code
_entity_poly.pdbx_strand_id
1 'polypeptide(L)' 'MSGLYTITLNGVSEEVYNKAADYIQAHALRLNYRPEVSTIDCEFPDDLDPAKAPELSEAVIRKVHQQL' A
#
# COMPACT_ATOMS: atom_id res chain seq x y z
N MET A 1 2.12 -5.93 -16.14
CA MET A 1 3.26 -5.95 -15.21
C MET A 1 2.69 -5.69 -13.81
N SER A 2 3.46 -5.85 -12.74
CA SER A 2 3.04 -5.39 -11.40
C SER A 2 3.67 -4.03 -11.13
N GLY A 3 2.93 -3.16 -10.45
CA GLY A 3 3.47 -1.92 -9.91
C GLY A 3 3.86 -2.17 -8.45
N LEU A 4 5.09 -1.82 -8.09
CA LEU A 4 5.54 -1.88 -6.71
C LEU A 4 5.22 -0.54 -6.03
N TYR A 5 4.61 -0.58 -4.85
CA TYR A 5 4.15 0.59 -4.12
C TYR A 5 4.60 0.50 -2.65
N THR A 6 5.03 1.62 -2.10
CA THR A 6 5.29 1.79 -0.67
C THR A 6 4.15 2.60 -0.07
N ILE A 7 3.41 2.01 0.84
CA ILE A 7 2.29 2.64 1.56
C ILE A 7 2.76 2.93 2.98
N THR A 8 2.65 4.19 3.42
CA THR A 8 2.97 4.59 4.79
C THR A 8 1.68 4.92 5.53
N LEU A 9 1.46 4.25 6.65
CA LEU A 9 0.26 4.38 7.49
C LEU A 9 0.59 5.08 8.82
N ASN A 10 1.50 6.06 8.79
CA ASN A 10 1.91 6.76 10.00
C ASN A 10 0.88 7.83 10.40
N GLY A 11 0.30 7.70 11.59
CA GLY A 11 -0.66 8.66 12.15
C GLY A 11 -2.11 8.48 11.72
N VAL A 12 -2.44 7.41 11.00
CA VAL A 12 -3.84 7.04 10.69
C VAL A 12 -4.50 6.37 11.90
N SER A 13 -5.82 6.43 11.99
CA SER A 13 -6.58 5.72 13.04
C SER A 13 -6.50 4.20 12.85
N GLU A 14 -6.72 3.42 13.91
CA GLU A 14 -6.72 1.96 13.86
C GLU A 14 -7.77 1.42 12.86
N GLU A 15 -8.91 2.09 12.75
CA GLU A 15 -9.95 1.73 11.78
C GLU A 15 -9.45 1.89 10.34
N VAL A 16 -8.78 3.00 10.05
CA VAL A 16 -8.21 3.28 8.72
C VAL A 16 -7.04 2.33 8.44
N TYR A 17 -6.20 2.06 9.43
CA TYR A 17 -5.12 1.08 9.32
C TYR A 17 -5.66 -0.31 8.96
N ASN A 18 -6.70 -0.79 9.65
CA ASN A 18 -7.28 -2.10 9.39
C ASN A 18 -7.93 -2.15 7.99
N LYS A 19 -8.68 -1.11 7.58
CA LYS A 19 -9.24 -1.02 6.23
C LYS A 19 -8.17 -1.00 5.15
N ALA A 20 -7.12 -0.21 5.34
CA ALA A 20 -5.97 -0.14 4.44
C ALA A 20 -5.26 -1.50 4.35
N ALA A 21 -5.01 -2.13 5.50
CA ALA A 21 -4.38 -3.44 5.57
C ALA A 21 -5.22 -4.53 4.88
N ASP A 22 -6.54 -4.56 5.12
CA ASP A 22 -7.47 -5.48 4.47
C ASP A 22 -7.49 -5.27 2.94
N TYR A 23 -7.56 -4.01 2.49
CA TYR A 23 -7.51 -3.68 1.07
C TYR A 23 -6.21 -4.15 0.41
N ILE A 24 -5.07 -3.83 1.02
CA ILE A 24 -3.75 -4.24 0.53
C ILE A 24 -3.68 -5.77 0.52
N GLN A 25 -4.14 -6.46 1.56
CA GLN A 25 -4.08 -7.91 1.65
C GLN A 25 -5.01 -8.61 0.64
N ALA A 26 -6.16 -8.01 0.31
CA ALA A 26 -7.09 -8.54 -0.68
C ALA A 26 -6.63 -8.35 -2.13
N HIS A 27 -5.91 -7.25 -2.40
CA HIS A 27 -5.60 -6.81 -3.77
C HIS A 27 -4.11 -6.88 -4.14
N ALA A 28 -3.19 -6.89 -3.18
CA ALA A 28 -1.77 -6.98 -3.44
C ALA A 28 -1.35 -8.41 -3.78
N LEU A 29 -0.50 -8.54 -4.79
CA LEU A 29 0.15 -9.77 -5.20
C LEU A 29 1.27 -10.16 -4.23
N ARG A 30 1.93 -9.16 -3.64
CA ARG A 30 3.00 -9.33 -2.67
C ARG A 30 2.89 -8.26 -1.60
N LEU A 31 3.18 -8.62 -0.36
CA LEU A 31 3.17 -7.73 0.79
C LEU A 31 4.44 -7.94 1.62
N ASN A 32 5.06 -6.84 2.01
CA ASN A 32 6.26 -6.80 2.83
C ASN A 32 6.10 -5.68 3.86
N TYR A 33 5.76 -6.08 5.08
CA TYR A 33 5.55 -5.16 6.19
C TYR A 33 6.89 -4.76 6.82
N ARG A 34 7.17 -3.45 6.90
CA ARG A 34 8.37 -2.89 7.52
C ARG A 34 7.99 -2.15 8.81
N PRO A 35 8.00 -2.84 9.97
CA PRO A 35 7.63 -2.24 11.25
C PRO A 35 8.52 -1.06 11.65
N GLU A 36 9.79 -1.07 11.26
CA GLU A 36 10.79 -0.06 11.62
C GLU A 36 10.44 1.35 11.14
N VAL A 37 9.69 1.44 10.04
CA VAL A 37 9.32 2.70 9.37
C VAL A 37 7.79 2.85 9.23
N SER A 38 7.01 1.93 9.79
CA SER A 38 5.55 1.88 9.64
C SER A 38 5.10 1.96 8.18
N THR A 39 5.85 1.30 7.29
CA THR A 39 5.54 1.23 5.85
C THR A 39 5.25 -0.19 5.41
N ILE A 40 4.43 -0.32 4.38
CA ILE A 40 4.04 -1.57 3.73
C ILE A 40 4.47 -1.47 2.28
N ASP A 41 5.47 -2.25 1.89
CA ASP A 41 5.77 -2.42 0.48
C ASP A 41 4.84 -3.50 -0.08
N CYS A 42 4.11 -3.17 -1.13
CA CYS A 42 3.17 -4.07 -1.75
C CYS A 42 3.24 -3.98 -3.26
N GLU A 43 3.07 -5.10 -3.92
CA GLU A 43 2.96 -5.17 -5.38
C GLU A 43 1.49 -5.26 -5.76
N PHE A 44 1.00 -4.30 -6.53
CA PHE A 44 -0.34 -4.33 -7.09
C PHE A 44 -0.30 -4.68 -8.58
N PRO A 45 -1.35 -5.32 -9.13
CA PRO A 45 -1.48 -5.47 -10.56
C PRO A 45 -1.57 -4.09 -11.24
N ASP A 46 -1.07 -3.95 -12.47
CA ASP A 46 -1.14 -2.67 -13.23
C ASP A 46 -2.57 -2.14 -13.41
N ASP A 47 -3.58 -3.00 -13.34
CA ASP A 47 -5.00 -2.65 -13.46
C ASP A 47 -5.56 -1.96 -12.20
N LEU A 48 -4.82 -2.00 -11.09
CA LEU A 48 -5.24 -1.45 -9.80
C LEU A 48 -4.29 -0.34 -9.36
N ASP A 49 -4.86 0.85 -9.14
CA ASP A 49 -4.14 2.00 -8.63
C ASP A 49 -4.47 2.22 -7.15
N PRO A 50 -3.59 1.80 -6.22
CA PRO A 50 -3.82 2.01 -4.79
C PRO A 50 -3.93 3.50 -4.44
N ALA A 51 -3.35 4.41 -5.23
CA ALA A 51 -3.48 5.86 -5.02
C ALA A 51 -4.89 6.39 -5.27
N LYS A 52 -5.76 5.60 -5.91
CA LYS A 52 -7.17 5.92 -6.11
C LYS A 52 -8.09 5.19 -5.14
N ALA A 53 -7.57 4.31 -4.29
CA ALA A 53 -8.36 3.57 -3.33
C ALA A 53 -8.82 4.50 -2.19
N PRO A 54 -10.13 4.62 -1.92
CA PRO A 54 -10.63 5.44 -0.82
C PRO A 54 -10.14 4.94 0.55
N GLU A 55 -9.88 3.64 0.68
CA GLU A 55 -9.33 3.00 1.88
C GLU A 55 -7.90 3.45 2.19
N LEU A 56 -7.16 3.90 1.17
CA LEU A 56 -5.80 4.38 1.28
C LEU A 56 -5.71 5.91 1.11
N SER A 57 -6.84 6.62 1.13
CA SER A 57 -6.89 8.08 0.93
C SER A 57 -6.11 8.87 2.00
N GLU A 58 -6.05 8.35 3.22
CA GLU A 58 -5.26 8.92 4.32
C GLU A 58 -3.82 8.35 4.38
N ALA A 59 -3.52 7.34 3.57
CA ALA A 59 -2.21 6.72 3.51
C ALA A 59 -1.28 7.46 2.53
N VAL A 60 0.02 7.52 2.85
CA VAL A 60 0.99 8.07 1.90
C VAL A 60 1.46 6.96 0.97
N ILE A 61 1.08 7.04 -0.29
CA ILE A 61 1.36 6.01 -1.30
C ILE A 61 2.44 6.52 -2.25
N ARG A 62 3.50 5.72 -2.44
CA ARG A 62 4.60 6.02 -3.36
C ARG A 62 4.79 4.87 -4.32
N LYS A 63 4.63 5.12 -5.62
CA LYS A 63 4.97 4.14 -6.65
C LYS A 63 6.48 4.01 -6.75
N VAL A 64 7.00 2.82 -6.49
CA VAL A 64 8.39 2.45 -6.67
C VAL A 64 8.57 2.03 -8.12
N HIS A 65 9.15 2.91 -8.93
CA HIS A 65 9.63 2.50 -10.25
C HIS A 65 10.89 1.67 -10.05
N GLN A 66 10.78 0.36 -10.23
CA GLN A 66 11.95 -0.48 -10.36
C GLN A 66 12.66 -0.05 -11.66
N GLN A 67 13.78 0.67 -11.54
CA GLN A 67 14.68 0.86 -12.67
C GLN A 67 15.25 -0.53 -13.00
N LEU A 68 14.87 -1.04 -14.17
CA LEU A 68 15.48 -2.19 -14.83
C LEU A 68 16.97 -1.95 -15.10
#